data_AF-A0A5R9JHX9-F1
#
_entry.id   AF-A0A5R9JHX9-F1
#
_cell.length_a   1.000
_cell.length_b   1.000
_cell.length_c   1.000
_cell.angle_alpha   90.00
_cell.angle_beta   90.00
_cell.angle_gamma   90.00
#
_symmetry.space_group_name_H-M   'P 1'
#
loop_
_entity.id
_entity.type
_entity.pdbx_description
1 polymer ?
#
loop_
_entity_poly.entity_id
_entity_poly.type
_entity_poly.pdbx_seq_one_letter_code
_entity_poly.pdbx_strand_id
1 'polypeptide(L)'
;MPTPLALDAVLSDAVPLLRQPEEDVRRILEMLGKLREGSRDVVVRIGVAETGKPPNYRIDLEDTPLAAFDGATHRAFPGMKRIETEAWSTASMTYLEVRTMLGKLRGFVKKGPAARGKHA
;
A
#
# COMPACT_ATOMS: atom_id res chain seq x y z
N MET A 1 23.99 -5.97 -3.43
CA MET A 1 22.76 -6.63 -3.92
C MET A 1 21.59 -6.00 -3.18
N PRO A 2 20.54 -5.49 -3.86
CA PRO A 2 19.32 -5.12 -3.15
C PRO A 2 18.71 -6.39 -2.52
N THR A 3 18.37 -6.33 -1.23
CA THR A 3 17.77 -7.44 -0.49
C THR A 3 16.28 -7.51 -0.82
N PRO A 4 15.70 -8.72 -1.02
CA PRO A 4 14.25 -8.90 -1.07
C PRO A 4 13.56 -8.33 0.17
N LEU A 5 12.29 -7.94 0.03
CA LEU A 5 11.49 -7.53 1.17
C LEU A 5 11.19 -8.76 2.05
N ALA A 6 10.96 -8.53 3.35
CA ALA A 6 10.52 -9.58 4.25
C ALA A 6 9.18 -10.17 3.78
N LEU A 7 8.91 -11.45 4.10
CA LEU A 7 7.67 -12.13 3.68
C LEU A 7 6.41 -11.48 4.25
N ASP A 8 6.52 -10.74 5.34
CA ASP A 8 5.47 -9.99 6.01
C ASP A 8 5.60 -8.47 5.80
N ALA A 9 6.41 -8.04 4.83
CA ALA A 9 6.59 -6.63 4.54
C ALA A 9 5.27 -5.98 4.09
N VAL A 10 5.04 -4.76 4.54
CA VAL A 10 3.89 -3.95 4.13
C VAL A 10 4.35 -2.74 3.30
N LEU A 11 3.39 -1.96 2.78
CA LEU A 11 3.69 -0.82 1.90
C LEU A 11 4.65 0.20 2.54
N SER A 12 4.64 0.38 3.86
CA SER A 12 5.59 1.26 4.55
C SER A 12 7.04 0.78 4.43
N ASP A 13 7.28 -0.52 4.41
CA ASP A 13 8.62 -1.10 4.26
C ASP A 13 9.13 -0.96 2.82
N ALA A 14 8.19 -0.91 1.86
CA ALA A 14 8.49 -0.69 0.46
C ALA A 14 8.76 0.78 0.10
N VAL A 15 8.49 1.76 0.97
CA VAL A 15 8.68 3.20 0.70
C VAL A 15 10.05 3.53 0.10
N PRO A 16 11.19 3.01 0.63
CA PRO A 16 12.50 3.33 0.09
C PRO A 16 12.72 2.81 -1.35
N LEU A 17 11.88 1.89 -1.83
CA LEU A 17 11.94 1.31 -3.18
C LEU A 17 11.02 2.03 -4.17
N LEU A 18 10.13 2.90 -3.69
CA LEU A 18 9.22 3.69 -4.53
C LEU A 18 9.97 4.80 -5.25
N ARG A 19 9.55 5.12 -6.48
CA ARG A 19 10.19 6.17 -7.28
C ARG A 19 9.78 7.55 -6.78
N GLN A 20 8.49 7.70 -6.49
CA GLN A 20 7.91 8.93 -5.98
C GLN A 20 6.99 8.55 -4.82
N PRO A 21 7.52 8.36 -3.60
CA PRO A 21 6.78 7.74 -2.50
C PRO A 21 5.40 8.31 -2.25
N GLU A 22 5.25 9.64 -2.25
CA GLU A 22 3.93 10.27 -2.06
C GLU A 22 2.96 9.95 -3.20
N GLU A 23 3.41 10.11 -4.45
CA GLU A 23 2.58 9.93 -5.65
C GLU A 23 2.20 8.46 -5.86
N ASP A 24 3.15 7.55 -5.65
CA ASP A 24 2.95 6.11 -5.80
C ASP A 24 1.95 5.61 -4.74
N VAL A 25 2.07 6.06 -3.48
CA VAL A 25 1.12 5.73 -2.40
C VAL A 25 -0.25 6.37 -2.65
N ARG A 26 -0.31 7.59 -3.18
CA ARG A 26 -1.57 8.23 -3.59
C ARG A 26 -2.29 7.39 -4.66
N ARG A 27 -1.57 6.90 -5.68
CA ARG A 27 -2.14 6.04 -6.73
C ARG A 27 -2.64 4.71 -6.19
N ILE A 28 -1.90 4.08 -5.28
CA ILE A 28 -2.34 2.85 -4.61
C ILE A 28 -3.63 3.11 -3.83
N LEU A 29 -3.70 4.22 -3.07
CA LEU A 29 -4.90 4.61 -2.33
C LEU A 29 -6.11 4.83 -3.25
N GLU A 30 -5.90 5.41 -4.44
CA GLU A 30 -6.94 5.60 -5.44
C GLU A 30 -7.46 4.27 -6.00
N MET A 31 -6.56 3.33 -6.33
CA MET A 31 -6.97 2.00 -6.80
C MET A 31 -7.74 1.25 -5.72
N LEU A 32 -7.26 1.31 -4.48
CA LEU A 32 -7.92 0.72 -3.33
C LEU A 32 -9.30 1.35 -3.10
N GLY A 33 -9.41 2.67 -3.20
CA GLY A 33 -10.68 3.39 -3.09
C GLY A 33 -11.69 3.01 -4.18
N LYS A 34 -11.24 2.85 -5.43
CA LYS A 34 -12.09 2.41 -6.56
C LYS A 34 -12.63 1.00 -6.35
N LEU A 35 -11.77 0.07 -5.93
CA LEU A 35 -12.17 -1.33 -5.69
C LEU A 35 -12.91 -1.52 -4.35
N ARG A 36 -12.86 -0.54 -3.46
CA ARG A 36 -13.61 -0.51 -2.20
C ARG A 36 -15.10 -0.21 -2.38
N GLU A 37 -15.54 0.34 -3.50
CA GLU A 37 -16.90 0.87 -3.64
C GLU A 37 -17.96 -0.20 -3.29
N GLY A 38 -18.58 -0.06 -2.11
CA GLY A 38 -19.56 -1.02 -1.56
C GLY A 38 -19.04 -1.99 -0.48
N SER A 39 -17.73 -2.15 -0.29
CA SER A 39 -17.12 -3.02 0.73
C SER A 39 -16.23 -2.25 1.71
N ARG A 40 -16.06 -2.75 2.93
CA ARG A 40 -15.12 -2.17 3.92
C ARG A 40 -13.81 -2.95 4.02
N ASP A 41 -13.79 -4.18 3.53
CA ASP A 41 -12.75 -5.16 3.85
C ASP A 41 -11.84 -5.40 2.65
N VAL A 42 -11.37 -4.29 2.06
CA VAL A 42 -10.33 -4.31 1.02
C VAL A 42 -8.96 -3.94 1.59
N VAL A 43 -7.95 -4.70 1.20
CA VAL A 43 -6.58 -4.53 1.66
C VAL A 43 -5.61 -4.55 0.48
N VAL A 44 -4.44 -3.95 0.66
CA VAL A 44 -3.33 -4.02 -0.28
C VAL A 44 -2.22 -4.91 0.27
N ARG A 45 -1.68 -5.78 -0.58
CA ARG A 45 -0.48 -6.59 -0.34
C ARG A 45 0.58 -6.22 -1.37
N ILE A 46 1.85 -6.30 -1.00
CA ILE A 46 2.98 -6.03 -1.91
C ILE A 46 3.68 -7.33 -2.32
N GLY A 47 4.28 -7.34 -3.49
CA GLY A 47 5.21 -8.39 -3.92
C GLY A 47 6.54 -8.26 -3.19
N VAL A 48 7.13 -9.38 -2.78
CA VAL A 48 8.34 -9.39 -1.93
C VAL A 48 9.57 -9.98 -2.61
N ALA A 49 9.39 -10.65 -3.76
CA ALA A 49 10.50 -11.31 -4.48
C ALA A 49 11.33 -10.38 -5.36
N GLU A 50 10.74 -9.33 -5.93
CA GLU A 50 11.45 -8.44 -6.87
C GLU A 50 12.29 -7.39 -6.11
N THR A 51 13.58 -7.29 -6.44
CA THR A 51 14.52 -6.38 -5.79
C THR A 51 14.86 -5.16 -6.65
N GLY A 52 15.01 -3.98 -6.03
CA GLY A 52 15.57 -2.78 -6.68
C GLY A 52 14.60 -2.04 -7.63
N LYS A 53 13.30 -2.34 -7.55
CA LYS A 53 12.22 -1.64 -8.27
C LYS A 53 11.03 -1.43 -7.31
N PRO A 54 10.11 -0.51 -7.61
CA PRO A 54 8.83 -0.44 -6.90
C PRO A 54 8.14 -1.80 -6.96
N PRO A 55 7.75 -2.40 -5.83
CA PRO A 55 7.15 -3.72 -5.82
C PRO A 55 5.75 -3.67 -6.46
N ASN A 56 5.41 -4.75 -7.18
CA ASN A 56 4.03 -4.99 -7.61
C ASN A 56 3.12 -5.04 -6.38
N TYR A 57 1.84 -4.71 -6.55
CA TYR A 57 0.88 -4.79 -5.45
C TYR A 57 -0.42 -5.43 -5.90
N ARG A 58 -1.13 -6.02 -4.96
CA ARG A 58 -2.40 -6.70 -5.17
C ARG A 58 -3.42 -6.14 -4.20
N ILE A 59 -4.66 -6.04 -4.66
CA ILE A 59 -5.79 -5.65 -3.84
C ILE A 59 -6.67 -6.87 -3.63
N ASP A 60 -6.97 -7.17 -2.37
CA ASP A 60 -7.80 -8.30 -1.96
C ASP A 60 -9.08 -7.76 -1.31
N LEU A 61 -10.16 -8.50 -1.46
CA LEU A 61 -11.42 -8.34 -0.74
C LEU A 61 -11.64 -9.60 0.10
N GLU A 62 -11.69 -9.48 1.43
CA GLU A 62 -11.85 -10.64 2.33
C GLU A 62 -10.86 -11.78 1.99
N ASP A 63 -9.58 -11.43 1.79
CA ASP A 63 -8.50 -12.33 1.34
C ASP A 63 -8.67 -12.96 -0.05
N THR A 64 -9.72 -12.61 -0.79
CA THR A 64 -9.90 -12.98 -2.20
C THR A 64 -9.22 -11.94 -3.09
N PRO A 65 -8.22 -12.34 -3.91
CA PRO A 65 -7.57 -11.41 -4.82
C PRO A 65 -8.54 -10.83 -5.86
N LEU A 66 -8.60 -9.50 -5.97
CA LEU A 66 -9.40 -8.81 -6.98
C LEU A 66 -8.57 -8.42 -8.20
N ALA A 67 -7.40 -7.84 -7.96
CA ALA A 67 -6.53 -7.33 -9.03
C ALA A 67 -5.10 -7.19 -8.55
N ALA A 68 -4.14 -7.45 -9.44
CA ALA A 68 -2.74 -7.11 -9.24
C ALA A 68 -2.32 -5.98 -10.18
N PHE A 69 -1.35 -5.19 -9.76
CA PHE A 69 -0.89 -3.98 -10.41
C PHE A 69 0.63 -3.94 -10.45
N ASP A 70 1.16 -3.43 -11.55
CA ASP A 70 2.58 -3.17 -11.71
C ASP A 70 3.00 -2.01 -10.81
N GLY A 71 4.03 -2.21 -9.99
CA GLY A 71 4.47 -1.23 -9.00
C GLY A 71 5.03 0.08 -9.59
N ALA A 72 5.52 0.04 -10.83
CA ALA A 72 6.15 1.17 -11.48
C ALA A 72 5.19 1.99 -12.35
N THR A 73 4.15 1.35 -12.89
CA THR A 73 3.20 1.95 -13.82
C THR A 73 1.79 2.07 -13.25
N HIS A 74 1.49 1.37 -12.15
CA HIS A 74 0.16 1.23 -11.55
C HIS A 74 -0.91 0.70 -12.51
N ARG A 75 -0.49 0.05 -13.59
CA ARG A 75 -1.41 -0.62 -14.53
C ARG A 75 -1.79 -1.98 -13.97
N ALA A 76 -3.07 -2.32 -14.07
CA ALA A 76 -3.53 -3.65 -13.72
C ALA A 76 -2.89 -4.69 -14.65
N PHE A 77 -2.43 -5.79 -14.08
CA PHE A 77 -2.01 -6.94 -14.87
C PHE A 77 -3.24 -7.59 -15.52
N PRO A 78 -3.15 -8.03 -16.78
CA PRO A 78 -4.23 -8.75 -17.43
C PRO A 78 -4.38 -10.16 -16.83
N GLY A 79 -5.59 -10.50 -16.38
CA GLY A 79 -5.94 -11.82 -15.87
C GLY A 79 -5.30 -12.17 -14.52
N MET A 80 -5.48 -13.44 -14.09
CA MET A 80 -5.08 -13.92 -12.77
C MET A 80 -3.63 -14.42 -12.70
N LYS A 81 -2.95 -14.61 -13.84
CA LYS A 81 -1.63 -15.28 -13.85
C LYS A 81 -0.61 -14.62 -12.92
N ARG A 82 -0.56 -13.28 -12.89
CA ARG A 82 0.39 -12.56 -12.01
C ARG A 82 0.00 -12.65 -10.54
N ILE A 83 -1.30 -12.69 -10.24
CA ILE A 83 -1.83 -12.95 -8.89
C ILE A 83 -1.36 -14.31 -8.37
N GLU A 84 -1.24 -15.32 -9.23
CA GLU A 84 -0.87 -16.68 -8.85
C GLU A 84 0.64 -16.91 -8.76
N THR A 85 1.44 -16.23 -9.60
CA THR A 85 2.87 -16.54 -9.74
C THR A 85 3.82 -15.65 -8.91
N GLU A 86 3.34 -14.49 -8.45
CA GLU A 86 4.15 -13.55 -7.68
C GLU A 86 4.22 -13.98 -6.20
N ALA A 87 5.37 -13.76 -5.55
CA ALA A 87 5.48 -13.94 -4.11
C ALA A 87 4.88 -12.72 -3.40
N TRP A 88 3.66 -12.86 -2.90
CA TRP A 88 2.95 -11.80 -2.17
C TRP A 88 3.26 -11.84 -0.68
N SER A 89 3.26 -10.65 -0.06
CA SER A 89 3.37 -10.52 1.38
C SER A 89 2.20 -11.21 2.12
N THR A 90 2.52 -11.85 3.25
CA THR A 90 1.54 -12.40 4.19
C THR A 90 0.84 -11.31 4.99
N ALA A 91 1.43 -10.12 5.09
CA ALA A 91 0.82 -8.95 5.71
C ALA A 91 0.11 -8.07 4.66
N SER A 92 -0.76 -7.18 5.14
CA SER A 92 -1.54 -6.29 4.28
C SER A 92 -1.79 -4.95 4.98
N MET A 93 -2.20 -3.95 4.21
CA MET A 93 -2.67 -2.68 4.75
C MET A 93 -4.08 -2.35 4.26
N THR A 94 -4.92 -1.89 5.16
CA THR A 94 -6.27 -1.40 4.87
C THR A 94 -6.23 -0.03 4.19
N TYR A 95 -7.37 0.37 3.62
CA TYR A 95 -7.55 1.73 3.07
C TYR A 95 -7.18 2.84 4.06
N LEU A 96 -7.55 2.68 5.34
CA LEU A 96 -7.27 3.70 6.36
C LEU A 96 -5.79 3.78 6.70
N GLU A 97 -5.09 2.66 6.75
CA GLU A 97 -3.65 2.61 7.03
C GLU A 97 -2.86 3.24 5.88
N VAL A 98 -3.21 2.91 4.62
CA VAL A 98 -2.60 3.54 3.43
C VAL A 98 -2.88 5.05 3.41
N ARG A 99 -4.11 5.47 3.72
CA ARG A 99 -4.46 6.90 3.84
C ARG A 99 -3.65 7.60 4.92
N THR A 100 -3.48 6.95 6.08
CA THR A 100 -2.71 7.49 7.21
C THR A 100 -1.23 7.61 6.85
N MET A 101 -0.70 6.61 6.16
CA MET A 101 0.66 6.61 5.64
C MET A 101 0.89 7.75 4.64
N LEU A 102 -0.03 7.97 3.68
CA LEU A 102 0.04 9.10 2.75
C LEU A 102 0.06 10.45 3.49
N GLY A 103 -0.72 10.58 4.56
CA GLY A 103 -0.66 11.75 5.43
C GLY A 103 0.73 11.98 6.04
N LYS A 104 1.35 10.92 6.58
CA LYS A 104 2.71 10.99 7.14
C LYS A 104 3.75 11.43 6.09
N LEU A 105 3.67 10.89 4.86
CA LEU A 105 4.56 11.26 3.75
C LEU A 105 4.46 12.75 3.38
N ARG A 106 3.25 13.31 3.49
CA ARG A 106 2.98 14.75 3.28
C ARG A 106 3.37 15.65 4.45
N GLY A 107 3.95 15.09 5.51
CA GLY A 107 4.25 15.83 6.75
C GLY A 107 3.03 16.13 7.61
N PHE A 108 1.85 15.51 7.35
CA PHE A 108 0.73 15.58 8.27
C PHE A 108 1.01 14.73 9.50
N VAL A 109 1.54 15.36 10.53
CA VAL A 109 1.52 14.82 11.90
C VAL A 109 0.20 15.24 12.52
N LYS A 110 -0.60 14.28 12.99
CA LYS A 110 -1.85 14.55 13.72
C LYS A 110 -1.49 15.45 14.91
N LYS A 111 -1.88 16.74 14.89
CA LYS A 111 -1.76 17.61 16.07
C LYS A 111 -2.51 16.90 17.20
N GLY A 112 -1.80 16.51 18.26
CA GLY A 112 -2.43 16.06 19.50
C GLY A 112 -3.44 17.12 19.99
N PRO A 113 -4.44 16.75 20.80
CA PRO A 113 -5.39 17.72 21.32
C PRO A 113 -4.61 18.87 21.96
N ALA A 114 -4.84 20.09 21.47
CA ALA A 114 -4.25 21.28 22.04
C ALA A 114 -4.56 21.28 23.53
N ALA A 115 -3.53 21.17 24.36
CA ALA A 115 -3.67 21.34 25.79
C ALA A 115 -4.30 22.72 26.00
N ARG A 116 -5.59 22.75 26.38
CA ARG A 116 -6.24 23.96 26.88
C ARG A 116 -5.44 24.36 28.11
N GLY A 117 -4.58 25.35 27.95
CA GLY A 117 -3.96 26.04 29.06
C GLY A 117 -5.08 26.57 29.95
N LYS A 118 -5.22 25.97 31.13
CA LYS A 118 -6.00 26.56 32.21
C LYS A 118 -5.16 27.72 32.74
N HIS A 119 -5.54 28.95 32.40
CA HIS A 119 -5.16 30.10 33.21
C HIS A 119 -6.15 30.13 34.38
N ALA A 120 -5.64 29.79 35.55
CA ALA A 120 -6.24 30.10 36.85
C ALA A 120 -5.66 31.45 37.32
#